data_AF-A0A1H2ZL43-F1
#
_entry.id   AF-A0A1H2ZL43-F1
#
_cell.length_a   1.000
_cell.length_b   1.000
_cell.length_c   1.000
_cell.angle_alpha   90.00
_cell.angle_beta   90.00
_cell.angle_gamma   90.00
#
_symmetry.space_group_name_H-M   'P 1'
#
loop_
_entity.id
_entity.type
_entity.pdbx_description
1 polymer ?
#
loop_
_entity_poly.entity_id
_entity_poly.type
_entity_poly.pdbx_seq_one_letter_code
_entity_poly.pdbx_strand_id
1 'polypeptide(L)'
;MRGGLRVGQGRKPRALLDKLPDNPGKRPLKVMDLPEGVGLTGEDMPEPKAYMKEKQRNGGKLEAEEIYRETWLWLKARHCEKLVSPQLISQYAMAVSRWIQCEHAISEYGFLAKHPTTNAAIASPYVTMSQNYMKQVNQIWYQIYQVVKENCSVEFSGNTPQDDVMERLLRSRKV
;
A
#
# COMPACT_ATOMS: atom_id res chain seq x y z
N MET A 1 17.43 -28.69 -1.39
CA MET A 1 18.56 -27.81 -1.03
C MET A 1 18.05 -26.41 -0.73
N ARG A 2 18.05 -25.98 0.54
CA ARG A 2 17.85 -24.56 0.87
C ARG A 2 19.18 -23.84 0.65
N GLY A 3 19.24 -22.94 -0.32
CA GLY A 3 20.45 -22.17 -0.61
C GLY A 3 20.85 -21.35 0.61
N GLY A 4 22.04 -21.61 1.15
CA GLY A 4 22.63 -20.81 2.23
C GLY A 4 22.96 -19.39 1.77
N LEU A 5 23.34 -18.54 2.73
CA LEU A 5 23.80 -17.17 2.45
C LEU A 5 24.94 -17.22 1.42
N ARG A 6 24.79 -16.49 0.31
CA ARG A 6 25.86 -16.35 -0.68
C ARG A 6 26.99 -15.51 -0.08
N VAL A 7 28.24 -15.84 -0.39
CA VAL A 7 29.40 -15.01 -0.01
C VAL A 7 29.16 -13.58 -0.54
N GLY A 8 29.16 -12.59 0.35
CA GLY A 8 28.84 -11.19 0.03
C GLY A 8 27.38 -10.76 0.30
N GLN A 9 26.46 -11.68 0.63
CA GLN A 9 25.18 -11.29 1.22
C GLN A 9 25.43 -10.80 2.65
N GLY A 10 25.55 -9.48 2.79
CA GLY A 10 25.52 -8.84 4.11
C GLY A 10 24.23 -9.20 4.87
N ARG A 11 24.21 -8.85 6.16
CA ARG A 11 23.05 -9.08 7.02
C ARG A 11 21.82 -8.36 6.44
N LYS A 12 20.67 -9.04 6.43
CA LYS A 12 19.39 -8.43 6.04
C LYS A 12 19.16 -7.15 6.87
N PRO A 13 18.78 -6.02 6.25
CA PRO A 13 18.52 -4.79 6.99
C PRO A 13 17.38 -4.98 8.01
N ARG A 14 17.66 -4.62 9.26
CA ARG A 14 16.69 -4.59 10.37
C ARG A 14 15.89 -3.28 10.36
N ALA A 15 14.70 -3.30 10.97
CA ALA A 15 13.90 -2.09 11.13
C ALA A 15 14.63 -1.07 12.02
N LEU A 16 14.27 0.21 11.93
CA LEU A 16 14.88 1.25 12.78
C LEU A 16 14.67 0.95 14.27
N LEU A 17 13.45 0.54 14.64
CA LEU A 17 13.08 0.15 15.99
C LEU A 17 14.05 -0.90 16.59
N ASP A 18 14.37 -1.94 15.82
CA ASP A 18 15.27 -3.01 16.25
C ASP A 18 16.73 -2.57 16.37
N LYS A 19 17.12 -1.51 15.65
CA LYS A 19 18.49 -0.95 15.67
C LYS A 19 18.71 -0.01 16.85
N LEU A 20 17.64 0.58 17.40
CA LEU A 20 17.75 1.55 18.48
C LEU A 20 18.36 0.96 19.77
N PRO A 21 17.94 -0.23 20.26
CA PRO A 21 18.54 -0.86 21.44
C PRO A 21 19.88 -1.55 21.15
N ASP A 22 20.07 -2.07 19.93
CA ASP A 22 21.29 -2.75 19.47
C ASP A 22 22.24 -1.70 18.85
N ASN A 23 22.93 -0.92 19.68
CA ASN A 23 23.95 0.05 19.28
C ASN A 23 25.36 -0.57 19.30
N PRO A 24 25.78 -1.34 18.27
CA PRO A 24 27.04 -2.08 18.26
C PRO A 24 28.27 -1.19 18.35
N GLY A 25 28.16 0.08 17.95
CA GLY A 25 29.25 1.05 18.04
C GLY A 25 29.40 1.70 19.40
N LYS A 26 28.45 1.51 20.33
CA LYS A 26 28.31 2.23 21.61
C LYS A 26 28.45 3.77 21.50
N ARG A 27 28.36 4.32 20.29
CA ARG A 27 28.45 5.77 20.06
C ARG A 27 27.15 6.39 20.55
N PRO A 28 27.17 7.53 21.24
CA PRO A 28 25.95 8.23 21.60
C PRO A 28 25.14 8.48 20.32
N LEU A 29 23.91 7.96 20.30
CA LEU A 29 23.01 8.20 19.18
C LEU A 29 22.63 9.67 19.22
N LYS A 30 23.00 10.40 18.16
CA LYS A 30 22.59 11.79 18.01
C LYS A 30 21.14 11.79 17.52
N VAL A 31 20.21 11.87 18.45
CA VAL A 31 18.86 12.34 18.13
C VAL A 31 19.04 13.79 17.70
N MET A 32 18.78 14.09 16.43
CA MET A 32 18.77 15.48 16.00
C MET A 32 17.49 16.10 16.54
N ASP A 33 17.63 16.96 17.53
CA ASP A 33 16.51 17.80 17.97
C ASP A 33 16.06 18.65 16.78
N LEU A 34 14.80 18.47 16.39
CA LEU A 34 14.17 19.44 15.50
C LEU A 34 14.13 20.77 16.26
N PRO A 35 14.44 21.90 15.60
CA PRO A 35 14.44 23.20 16.26
C PRO A 35 13.09 23.45 16.95
N GLU A 36 13.10 23.52 18.27
CA GLU A 36 11.94 23.95 19.07
C GLU A 36 11.57 25.37 18.63
N GLY A 37 10.36 25.56 18.14
CA GLY A 37 9.83 26.89 17.83
C GLY A 37 9.69 27.23 16.34
N VAL A 38 10.00 26.33 15.41
CA VAL A 38 9.35 26.43 14.09
C VAL A 38 7.90 26.00 14.33
N GLY A 39 6.95 26.95 14.26
CA GLY A 39 5.54 26.66 14.47
C GLY A 39 5.17 25.36 13.74
N LEU A 40 4.96 24.29 14.50
CA LEU A 40 4.63 22.98 13.96
C LEU A 40 3.21 23.10 13.40
N THR A 41 3.10 23.64 12.19
CA THR A 41 1.88 23.60 11.43
C THR A 41 1.65 22.13 11.12
N GLY A 42 0.62 21.53 11.72
CA GLY A 42 0.15 20.23 11.28
C GLY A 42 -0.09 20.35 9.77
N GLU A 43 0.68 19.62 8.97
CA GLU A 43 0.46 19.66 7.53
C GLU A 43 -0.91 19.08 7.25
N ASP A 44 -1.68 19.83 6.48
CA ASP A 44 -2.92 19.35 5.91
C ASP A 44 -2.60 18.27 4.88
N MET A 45 -3.43 17.23 4.89
CA MET A 45 -3.36 16.17 3.89
C MET A 45 -3.46 16.78 2.49
N PRO A 46 -2.55 16.43 1.56
CA PRO A 46 -2.69 16.89 0.19
C PRO A 46 -4.04 16.44 -0.36
N GLU A 47 -4.75 17.35 -1.03
CA GLU A 47 -6.06 17.03 -1.58
C GLU A 47 -5.97 15.87 -2.61
N PRO A 48 -6.83 14.85 -2.51
CA PRO A 48 -6.89 13.79 -3.50
C PRO A 48 -7.16 14.40 -4.88
N LYS A 49 -6.41 13.92 -5.89
CA LYS A 49 -6.51 14.44 -7.26
C LYS A 49 -7.89 14.20 -7.85
N ALA A 50 -8.32 15.06 -8.77
CA ALA A 50 -9.66 15.01 -9.37
C ALA A 50 -10.04 13.63 -9.92
N TYR A 51 -9.11 12.96 -10.61
CA TYR A 51 -9.34 11.62 -11.18
C TYR A 51 -9.64 10.53 -10.15
N MET A 52 -9.30 10.76 -8.88
CA MET A 52 -9.57 9.82 -7.78
C MET A 52 -11.01 9.96 -7.26
N LYS A 53 -11.68 11.06 -7.60
CA LYS A 53 -13.06 11.38 -7.22
C LYS A 53 -14.04 11.13 -8.39
N GLU A 54 -13.55 10.67 -9.54
CA GLU A 54 -14.37 10.45 -10.74
C GLU A 54 -15.35 9.28 -10.58
N LYS A 55 -16.60 9.52 -11.01
CA LYS A 55 -17.64 8.49 -11.07
C LYS A 55 -17.29 7.45 -12.13
N GLN A 56 -17.57 6.19 -11.82
CA GLN A 56 -17.36 5.09 -12.75
C GLN A 56 -18.53 4.94 -13.71
N ARG A 57 -18.31 4.26 -14.84
CA ARG A 57 -19.33 4.07 -15.89
C ARG A 57 -20.61 3.41 -15.38
N ASN A 58 -20.49 2.51 -14.40
CA ASN A 58 -21.61 1.85 -13.75
C ASN A 58 -22.33 2.72 -12.69
N GLY A 59 -21.96 4.00 -12.57
CA GLY A 59 -22.50 4.92 -11.56
C GLY A 59 -21.89 4.77 -10.17
N GLY A 60 -21.05 3.76 -9.95
CA GLY A 60 -20.37 3.51 -8.67
C GLY A 60 -19.34 4.60 -8.33
N LYS A 61 -19.16 4.85 -7.03
CA LYS A 61 -18.09 5.70 -6.52
C LYS A 61 -16.76 4.95 -6.61
N LEU A 62 -15.70 5.63 -7.04
CA LEU A 62 -14.35 5.08 -6.95
C LEU A 62 -13.84 5.20 -5.51
N GLU A 63 -13.38 4.09 -4.93
CA GLU A 63 -12.88 4.05 -3.55
C GLU A 63 -11.51 4.74 -3.35
N ALA A 64 -10.89 5.24 -4.43
CA ALA A 64 -9.52 5.74 -4.42
C ALA A 64 -9.34 6.94 -3.50
N GLU A 65 -10.35 7.80 -3.40
CA GLU A 65 -10.33 8.93 -2.47
C GLU A 65 -10.18 8.45 -1.02
N GLU A 66 -10.97 7.46 -0.60
CA GLU A 66 -10.99 6.96 0.77
C GLU A 66 -9.67 6.26 1.12
N ILE A 67 -9.19 5.38 0.24
CA ILE A 67 -7.94 4.64 0.43
C ILE A 67 -6.75 5.59 0.52
N TYR A 68 -6.76 6.68 -0.25
CA TYR A 68 -5.72 7.70 -0.18
C TYR A 68 -5.68 8.35 1.21
N ARG A 69 -6.85 8.75 1.73
CA ARG A 69 -6.96 9.41 3.04
C ARG A 69 -6.52 8.47 4.16
N GLU A 70 -6.99 7.22 4.16
CA GLU A 70 -6.59 6.21 5.14
C GLU A 70 -5.09 5.95 5.13
N THR A 71 -4.50 5.76 3.94
CA THR A 71 -3.08 5.51 3.79
C THR A 71 -2.25 6.70 4.30
N TRP A 72 -2.68 7.93 3.98
CA TRP A 72 -1.99 9.13 4.44
C TRP A 72 -2.11 9.33 5.96
N LEU A 73 -3.29 9.12 6.54
CA LEU A 73 -3.49 9.18 7.99
C LEU A 73 -2.66 8.11 8.73
N TRP A 74 -2.57 6.91 8.15
CA TRP A 74 -1.73 5.84 8.69
C TRP A 74 -0.24 6.21 8.68
N LEU A 75 0.22 6.91 7.64
CA LEU A 75 1.58 7.46 7.57
C LEU A 75 1.80 8.60 8.57
N LYS A 76 0.82 9.50 8.72
CA LYS A 76 0.88 10.63 9.66
C LYS A 76 0.97 10.17 11.11
N ALA A 77 0.22 9.14 11.48
CA ALA A 77 0.30 8.51 12.80
C ALA A 77 1.69 7.92 13.12
N ARG A 78 2.54 7.75 12.10
CA ARG A 78 3.91 7.20 12.18
C ARG A 78 4.97 8.24 11.82
N HIS A 79 4.61 9.50 11.66
CA HIS A 79 5.50 10.59 11.26
C HIS A 79 6.26 10.32 9.94
N CYS A 80 5.65 9.54 9.04
CA CYS A 80 6.24 9.15 7.76
C CYS A 80 5.56 9.82 6.55
N GLU A 81 4.57 10.68 6.77
CA GLU A 81 3.77 11.34 5.73
C GLU A 81 4.60 12.23 4.81
N LYS A 82 5.70 12.81 5.31
CA LYS A 82 6.63 13.63 4.52
C LYS A 82 7.70 12.80 3.80
N LEU A 83 7.89 11.56 4.22
CA LEU A 83 8.92 10.66 3.69
C LEU A 83 8.41 9.86 2.48
N VAL A 84 7.08 9.79 2.31
CA VAL A 84 6.44 9.09 1.22
C VAL A 84 5.86 10.11 0.23
N SER A 85 6.21 9.98 -1.04
CA SER A 85 5.67 10.86 -2.08
C SER A 85 4.13 10.76 -2.15
N PRO A 86 3.39 11.89 -2.18
CA PRO A 86 1.94 11.89 -2.37
C PRO A 86 1.50 11.18 -3.66
N GLN A 87 2.36 11.19 -4.69
CA GLN A 87 2.12 10.48 -5.94
C GLN A 87 2.13 8.96 -5.74
N LEU A 88 2.99 8.45 -4.86
CA LEU A 88 3.07 7.02 -4.55
C LEU A 88 1.81 6.54 -3.83
N ILE A 89 1.31 7.34 -2.87
CA ILE A 89 0.03 7.09 -2.17
C ILE A 89 -1.13 7.12 -3.17
N SER A 90 -1.11 8.07 -4.11
CA SER A 90 -2.13 8.17 -5.17
C SER A 90 -2.14 6.93 -6.08
N GLN A 91 -0.96 6.43 -6.46
CA GLN A 91 -0.84 5.20 -7.26
C GLN A 91 -1.33 3.98 -6.49
N TYR A 92 -0.98 3.87 -5.21
CA TYR A 92 -1.46 2.81 -4.33
C TYR A 92 -2.98 2.79 -4.28
N ALA A 93 -3.60 3.92 -3.94
CA ALA A 93 -5.04 4.04 -3.81
C ALA A 93 -5.80 3.71 -5.10
N MET A 94 -5.27 4.15 -6.25
CA MET A 94 -5.84 3.80 -7.55
C MET A 94 -5.70 2.30 -7.86
N ALA A 95 -4.52 1.70 -7.64
CA ALA A 95 -4.30 0.29 -7.91
C ALA A 95 -5.20 -0.60 -7.06
N VAL A 96 -5.35 -0.26 -5.78
CA VAL A 96 -6.28 -0.94 -4.86
C VAL A 96 -7.72 -0.82 -5.35
N SER A 97 -8.17 0.39 -5.69
CA SER A 97 -9.54 0.61 -6.15
C SER A 97 -9.86 -0.17 -7.42
N ARG A 98 -8.91 -0.22 -8.37
CA ARG A 98 -9.06 -0.99 -9.60
C ARG A 98 -9.04 -2.49 -9.35
N TRP A 99 -8.27 -2.96 -8.37
CA TRP A 99 -8.30 -4.35 -7.96
C TRP A 99 -9.67 -4.74 -7.40
N ILE A 100 -10.22 -3.95 -6.48
CA ILE A 100 -11.57 -4.15 -5.92
C ILE A 100 -12.63 -4.21 -7.03
N GLN A 101 -12.56 -3.30 -8.01
CA GLN A 101 -13.45 -3.34 -9.18
C GLN A 101 -13.33 -4.62 -10.01
N CYS A 102 -12.11 -5.14 -10.20
CA CYS A 102 -11.93 -6.41 -10.91
C CYS A 102 -12.53 -7.57 -10.12
N GLU A 103 -12.40 -7.59 -8.79
CA GLU A 103 -13.02 -8.62 -7.93
C GLU A 103 -14.55 -8.56 -7.98
N HIS A 104 -15.14 -7.36 -7.99
CA HIS A 104 -16.58 -7.20 -8.23
C HIS A 104 -17.00 -7.72 -9.60
N ALA A 105 -16.26 -7.37 -10.66
CA ALA A 105 -16.55 -7.83 -12.02
C ALA A 105 -16.41 -9.36 -12.17
N ILE A 106 -15.43 -9.98 -11.50
CA ILE A 106 -15.29 -11.44 -11.45
C ILE A 106 -16.48 -12.07 -10.72
N SER A 107 -16.97 -11.45 -9.66
CA SER A 107 -18.14 -11.93 -8.92
C SER A 107 -19.42 -11.82 -9.73
N GLU A 108 -19.57 -10.77 -10.54
CA GLU A 108 -20.75 -10.52 -11.38
C GLU A 108 -20.75 -11.37 -12.66
N TYR A 109 -19.62 -11.45 -13.36
CA TYR A 109 -19.53 -12.08 -14.68
C TYR A 109 -18.92 -13.48 -14.68
N GLY A 110 -18.34 -13.91 -13.55
CA GLY A 110 -17.68 -15.19 -13.42
C GLY A 110 -16.20 -15.20 -13.87
N PHE A 111 -15.52 -16.29 -13.51
CA PHE A 111 -14.09 -16.48 -13.76
C PHE A 111 -13.78 -17.10 -15.13
N LEU A 112 -14.78 -17.68 -15.81
CA LEU A 112 -14.65 -18.23 -17.16
C LEU A 112 -15.37 -17.34 -18.18
N ALA A 113 -14.77 -17.19 -19.35
CA ALA A 113 -15.34 -16.53 -20.51
C ALA A 113 -15.19 -17.40 -21.76
N LYS A 114 -15.75 -16.97 -22.89
CA LYS A 114 -15.55 -17.61 -24.20
C LYS A 114 -14.68 -16.73 -25.10
N HIS A 115 -13.76 -17.36 -25.82
CA HIS A 115 -12.96 -16.67 -26.82
C HIS A 115 -13.86 -16.19 -27.97
N PRO A 116 -13.77 -14.91 -28.40
CA PRO A 116 -14.74 -14.30 -29.32
C PRO A 116 -14.79 -14.93 -30.71
N THR A 117 -13.71 -15.58 -31.16
CA THR A 117 -13.65 -16.19 -32.50
C THR A 117 -13.69 -17.71 -32.51
N THR A 118 -13.23 -18.38 -31.44
CA THR A 118 -13.11 -19.86 -31.40
C THR A 118 -14.14 -20.51 -30.50
N ASN A 119 -14.90 -19.73 -29.72
CA ASN A 119 -15.86 -20.19 -28.71
C ASN A 119 -15.27 -21.11 -27.61
N ALA A 120 -13.95 -21.30 -27.60
CA ALA A 120 -13.26 -22.06 -26.57
C ALA A 120 -13.36 -21.36 -25.21
N ALA A 121 -13.40 -22.14 -24.13
CA ALA A 121 -13.37 -21.61 -22.77
C ALA A 121 -12.01 -20.96 -22.47
N ILE A 122 -12.03 -19.75 -21.94
CA ILE A 122 -10.85 -18.99 -21.52
C ILE A 122 -11.07 -18.42 -20.13
N ALA A 123 -10.00 -17.96 -19.48
CA ALA A 123 -10.12 -17.16 -18.28
C ALA A 123 -10.78 -15.80 -18.61
N SER A 124 -11.60 -15.31 -17.70
CA SER A 124 -12.19 -13.98 -17.80
C SER A 124 -11.08 -12.92 -17.85
N PRO A 125 -11.18 -11.89 -18.73
CA PRO A 125 -10.18 -10.82 -18.80
C PRO A 125 -10.01 -10.09 -17.46
N TYR A 126 -11.06 -10.04 -16.65
CA TYR A 126 -11.03 -9.43 -15.32
C TYR A 126 -10.11 -10.19 -14.34
N VAL A 127 -9.92 -11.51 -14.52
CA VAL A 127 -8.99 -12.31 -13.71
C VAL A 127 -7.55 -11.88 -13.96
N THR A 128 -7.15 -11.73 -15.22
CA THR A 128 -5.80 -11.27 -15.57
C THR A 128 -5.56 -9.82 -15.12
N MET A 129 -6.57 -8.95 -15.26
CA MET A 129 -6.50 -7.57 -14.76
C MET A 129 -6.36 -7.52 -13.23
N SER A 130 -7.16 -8.30 -12.50
CA SER A 130 -7.06 -8.43 -11.03
C SER A 130 -5.66 -8.83 -10.59
N GLN A 131 -5.08 -9.87 -11.20
CA GLN A 131 -3.72 -10.32 -10.88
C GLN A 131 -2.67 -9.23 -11.12
N ASN A 132 -2.82 -8.42 -12.16
CA ASN A 132 -1.91 -7.32 -12.46
C ASN A 132 -2.02 -6.19 -11.42
N TYR A 133 -3.23 -5.80 -11.04
CA TYR A 133 -3.41 -4.80 -9.99
C TYR A 133 -2.96 -5.31 -8.62
N MET A 134 -3.23 -6.57 -8.27
CA MET A 134 -2.70 -7.19 -7.05
C MET A 134 -1.17 -7.10 -6.98
N LYS A 135 -0.47 -7.37 -8.08
CA LYS A 135 1.00 -7.22 -8.13
C LYS A 135 1.44 -5.76 -7.94
N GLN A 136 0.77 -4.82 -8.59
CA GLN A 136 1.06 -3.39 -8.44
C GLN A 136 0.82 -2.90 -7.00
N VAL A 137 -0.31 -3.29 -6.40
CA VAL A 137 -0.66 -2.99 -5.00
C VAL A 137 0.44 -3.48 -4.07
N ASN A 138 0.83 -4.75 -4.19
CA ASN A 138 1.89 -5.31 -3.37
C ASN A 138 3.23 -4.58 -3.57
N GLN A 139 3.62 -4.30 -4.81
CA GLN A 139 4.87 -3.61 -5.11
C GLN A 139 4.90 -2.20 -4.51
N ILE A 140 3.83 -1.42 -4.69
CA ILE A 140 3.73 -0.06 -4.16
C ILE A 140 3.67 -0.10 -2.63
N TRP A 141 2.91 -1.04 -2.06
CA TRP A 141 2.85 -1.24 -0.62
C TRP A 141 4.22 -1.55 -0.03
N TYR A 142 5.02 -2.44 -0.66
CA TYR A 142 6.38 -2.71 -0.20
C TYR A 142 7.26 -1.46 -0.23
N GLN A 143 7.12 -0.58 -1.22
CA GLN A 143 7.87 0.68 -1.26
C GLN A 143 7.47 1.60 -0.10
N ILE A 144 6.17 1.80 0.12
CA ILE A 144 5.64 2.62 1.23
C ILE A 144 6.09 2.02 2.58
N TYR A 145 5.90 0.72 2.76
CA TYR A 145 6.22 0.02 3.99
C TYR A 145 7.72 0.02 4.29
N GLN A 146 8.57 -0.06 3.26
CA GLN A 146 10.03 0.01 3.45
C GLN A 146 10.45 1.37 4.02
N VAL A 147 9.87 2.47 3.52
CA VAL A 147 10.11 3.82 4.08
C VAL A 147 9.72 3.85 5.55
N VAL A 148 8.53 3.35 5.90
CA VAL A 148 8.09 3.30 7.30
C VAL A 148 9.02 2.44 8.15
N LYS A 149 9.38 1.24 7.68
CA LYS A 149 10.26 0.32 8.40
C LYS A 149 11.65 0.91 8.68
N GLU A 150 12.17 1.72 7.77
CA GLU A 150 13.49 2.34 7.88
C GLU A 150 13.51 3.61 8.74
N ASN A 151 12.36 4.26 8.94
CA ASN A 151 12.29 5.60 9.55
C ASN A 151 11.39 5.68 10.80
N CYS A 152 10.50 4.71 11.03
CA CYS A 152 9.59 4.71 12.17
C CYS A 152 10.26 4.12 13.42
N SER A 153 10.27 4.90 14.49
CA SER A 153 10.73 4.49 15.84
C SER A 153 9.59 4.05 16.77
N VAL A 154 8.35 4.02 16.26
CA VAL A 154 7.17 3.54 17.00
C VAL A 154 6.94 2.06 16.66
N GLU A 155 6.57 1.27 17.67
CA GLU A 155 6.24 -0.15 17.49
C GLU A 155 5.10 -0.33 16.49
N PHE A 156 5.28 -1.31 15.62
CA PHE A 156 4.29 -1.69 14.63
C PHE A 156 3.15 -2.45 15.34
N SER A 157 2.10 -1.73 15.73
CA SER A 157 0.87 -2.31 16.28
C SER A 157 -0.37 -1.82 15.52
N GLY A 158 -1.33 -2.72 15.29
CA GLY A 158 -2.62 -2.43 14.63
C GLY A 158 -2.72 -2.83 13.14
N ASN A 159 -3.89 -2.56 12.54
CA ASN A 159 -4.15 -2.80 11.11
C ASN A 159 -3.29 -1.89 10.22
N THR A 160 -2.93 -2.40 9.06
CA THR A 160 -2.37 -1.61 7.96
C THR A 160 -3.40 -1.32 6.88
N PRO A 161 -3.20 -0.27 6.08
CA PRO A 161 -3.98 -0.04 4.86
C PRO A 161 -4.07 -1.29 3.98
N GLN A 162 -3.02 -2.12 3.93
CA GLN A 162 -3.05 -3.38 3.19
C GLN A 162 -3.99 -4.42 3.83
N ASP A 163 -4.06 -4.49 5.16
CA ASP A 163 -5.01 -5.35 5.88
C ASP A 163 -6.44 -4.87 5.68
N ASP A 164 -6.67 -3.56 5.69
CA ASP A 164 -7.98 -2.94 5.43
C ASP A 164 -8.45 -3.25 4.00
N VAL A 165 -7.55 -3.28 3.02
CA VAL A 165 -7.85 -3.74 1.65
C VAL A 165 -8.30 -5.19 1.65
N MET A 166 -7.61 -6.07 2.37
CA MET A 166 -8.01 -7.47 2.48
C MET A 166 -9.37 -7.61 3.17
N GLU A 167 -9.64 -6.81 4.20
CA GLU A 167 -10.97 -6.77 4.83
C GLU A 167 -12.06 -6.31 3.86
N ARG A 168 -11.81 -5.26 3.06
CA ARG A 168 -12.76 -4.78 2.04
C ARG A 168 -13.09 -5.86 1.03
N LEU A 169 -12.08 -6.57 0.53
CA LEU A 169 -12.24 -7.71 -0.39
C LEU A 169 -12.99 -8.89 0.24
N LEU A 170 -12.84 -9.12 1.55
CA LEU A 170 -13.59 -10.16 2.26
C LEU A 170 -15.04 -9.75 2.49
N ARG A 171 -15.29 -8.48 2.81
CA ARG A 171 -16.65 -7.93 3.00
C ARG A 171 -17.43 -7.90 1.69
N SER A 172 -16.78 -7.53 0.58
CA SER A 172 -17.42 -7.56 -0.75
C SER A 172 -17.86 -8.97 -1.17
N ARG A 173 -17.32 -10.03 -0.54
CA ARG A 173 -17.62 -11.43 -0.82
C ARG A 173 -18.68 -12.05 0.11
N LYS A 174 -19.03 -11.38 1.21
CA LYS A 174 -20.13 -11.81 2.09
C LYS A 174 -21.44 -11.34 1.48
N VAL A 175 -22.00 -12.18 0.61
CA VAL A 175 -23.40 -12.15 0.17
C VAL A 175 -24.13 -13.29 0.86
#